data_AF-A0A2A4N5M2-F1
#
_entry.id   AF-A0A2A4N5M2-F1
#
_cell.length_a   1.000
_cell.length_b   1.000
_cell.length_c   1.000
_cell.angle_alpha   90.00
_cell.angle_beta   90.00
_cell.angle_gamma   90.00
#
_symmetry.space_group_name_H-M   'P 1'
#
loop_
_entity.id
_entity.type
_entity.pdbx_description
1 polymer ?
#
loop_
_entity_poly.entity_id
_entity_poly.type
_entity_poly.pdbx_seq_one_letter_code
_entity_poly.pdbx_strand_id
1 'polypeptide(L)'
;KSKKTTILKNINKRAKKLLRKNKFIRMQNGEKYLLCSLEQDSDIQSALFSVDPKTNDIVAFVGGTDFGKSQFNRVTQALRQPGSSFKPLLFAAALENNYTASSIIIDSMLINVFFGSF
;
A
#
# COMPACT_ATOMS: atom_id res chain seq x y z
N LYS A 1 -27.55 12.76 -18.31
CA LYS A 1 -27.93 12.63 -16.88
C LYS A 1 -26.69 12.19 -16.08
N SER A 2 -26.05 13.09 -15.34
CA SER A 2 -24.79 12.82 -14.61
C SER A 2 -25.02 11.84 -13.45
N LYS A 3 -24.25 10.74 -13.44
CA LYS A 3 -24.29 9.72 -12.38
C LYS A 3 -23.74 10.35 -11.09
N LYS A 4 -24.63 10.63 -10.11
CA LYS A 4 -24.22 11.13 -8.79
C LYS A 4 -23.31 10.10 -8.13
N THR A 5 -22.03 10.44 -7.99
CA THR A 5 -21.02 9.62 -7.32
C THR A 5 -21.38 9.44 -5.84
N THR A 6 -21.19 8.22 -5.31
CA THR A 6 -21.54 7.79 -3.93
C THR A 6 -21.02 8.75 -2.86
N ILE A 7 -19.92 9.44 -3.15
CA ILE A 7 -19.27 10.43 -2.28
C ILE A 7 -20.24 11.55 -1.88
N LEU A 8 -21.09 12.06 -2.79
CA LEU A 8 -22.03 13.16 -2.51
C LEU A 8 -23.10 12.82 -1.47
N LYS A 9 -23.37 11.53 -1.23
CA LYS A 9 -24.39 11.09 -0.26
C LYS A 9 -23.90 11.29 1.18
N ASN A 10 -22.61 11.08 1.44
CA ASN A 10 -22.02 11.14 2.78
C ASN A 10 -21.39 12.49 3.14
N ILE A 11 -21.51 13.51 2.29
CA ILE A 11 -20.98 14.85 2.58
C ILE A 11 -21.81 15.52 3.68
N ASN A 12 -21.13 15.93 4.75
CA ASN A 12 -21.66 16.68 5.88
C ASN A 12 -22.49 17.90 5.42
N LYS A 13 -23.62 18.19 6.10
CA LYS A 13 -24.50 19.36 5.81
C LYS A 13 -23.72 20.68 5.77
N ARG A 14 -22.66 20.84 6.56
CA ARG A 14 -21.80 22.03 6.57
C ARG A 14 -21.02 22.18 5.26
N ALA A 15 -20.46 21.09 4.74
CA ALA A 15 -19.79 21.07 3.45
C ALA A 15 -20.77 21.35 2.29
N LYS A 16 -21.99 20.80 2.30
CA LYS A 16 -23.02 21.16 1.30
C LYS A 16 -23.35 22.66 1.25
N LYS A 17 -23.35 23.34 2.40
CA LYS A 17 -23.58 24.80 2.48
C LYS A 17 -22.41 25.61 1.92
N LEU A 18 -21.17 25.13 2.11
CA LEU A 18 -19.97 25.73 1.55
C LEU A 18 -19.87 25.52 0.04
N LEU A 19 -20.29 24.36 -0.47
CA LEU A 19 -20.37 24.05 -1.91
C LEU A 19 -21.36 24.96 -2.67
N ARG A 20 -22.41 25.46 -2.01
CA ARG A 20 -23.37 26.41 -2.61
C ARG A 20 -22.79 27.82 -2.80
N LYS A 21 -21.74 28.20 -2.06
CA LYS A 21 -20.97 29.41 -2.34
C LYS A 21 -19.91 29.01 -3.36
N ASN A 22 -19.99 29.51 -4.60
CA ASN A 22 -19.11 29.21 -5.75
C ASN A 22 -17.60 29.48 -5.54
N LYS A 23 -17.13 29.67 -4.31
CA LYS A 23 -15.75 30.01 -3.94
C LYS A 23 -14.78 28.82 -4.09
N PHE A 24 -15.28 27.58 -4.11
CA PHE A 24 -14.46 26.35 -4.15
C PHE A 24 -14.62 25.55 -5.44
N ILE A 25 -15.17 26.14 -6.51
CA ILE A 25 -15.36 25.47 -7.79
C ILE A 25 -14.29 25.99 -8.76
N ARG A 26 -13.42 25.11 -9.26
CA ARG A 26 -12.52 25.42 -10.39
C ARG A 26 -13.08 24.82 -11.67
N MET A 27 -13.05 25.61 -12.74
CA MET A 27 -13.34 25.15 -14.08
C MET A 27 -12.03 24.68 -14.72
N GLN A 28 -11.96 23.41 -15.12
CA GLN A 28 -10.88 22.91 -15.96
C GLN A 28 -11.53 22.13 -17.11
N ASN A 29 -11.13 22.39 -18.35
CA ASN A 29 -11.67 21.73 -19.56
C ASN A 29 -13.22 21.68 -19.63
N GLY A 30 -13.91 22.74 -19.18
CA GLY A 30 -15.38 22.82 -19.19
C GLY A 30 -16.08 22.05 -18.08
N GLU A 31 -15.36 21.32 -17.24
CA GLU A 31 -15.90 20.57 -16.10
C GLU A 31 -15.69 21.34 -14.78
N LYS A 32 -16.68 21.22 -13.88
CA LYS A 32 -16.68 21.84 -12.55
C LYS A 32 -16.04 20.90 -11.53
N TYR A 33 -14.87 21.25 -11.03
CA TYR A 33 -14.18 20.53 -9.97
C TYR A 33 -14.33 21.23 -8.63
N LEU A 34 -14.41 20.44 -7.57
CA LEU A 34 -14.39 20.93 -6.20
C LEU A 34 -12.95 20.97 -5.70
N LEU A 35 -12.51 22.17 -5.31
CA LEU A 35 -11.30 22.35 -4.54
C LEU A 35 -11.53 21.83 -3.12
N CYS A 36 -11.12 20.59 -2.91
CA CYS A 36 -11.11 19.94 -1.60
C CYS A 36 -9.65 19.86 -1.12
N SER A 37 -9.44 20.03 0.18
CA SER A 37 -8.20 19.68 0.85
C SER A 37 -8.45 18.52 1.79
N LEU A 38 -7.41 17.74 2.09
CA LEU A 38 -7.44 16.81 3.20
C LEU A 38 -7.56 17.60 4.51
N GLU A 39 -8.36 17.08 5.45
CA GLU A 39 -8.48 17.64 6.81
C GLU A 39 -7.30 17.20 7.69
N GLN A 40 -6.69 16.06 7.36
CA GLN A 40 -5.54 15.49 8.06
C GLN A 40 -4.42 15.18 7.08
N ASP A 41 -3.22 15.62 7.42
CA ASP A 41 -2.00 15.13 6.79
C ASP A 41 -1.73 13.70 7.29
N SER A 42 -1.46 12.76 6.39
CA SER A 42 -1.12 11.41 6.80
C SER A 42 0.38 11.31 7.10
N ASP A 43 0.71 10.79 8.28
CA ASP A 43 2.10 10.44 8.63
C ASP A 43 2.59 9.15 7.96
N ILE A 44 1.75 8.54 7.11
CA ILE A 44 2.07 7.31 6.39
C ILE A 44 3.22 7.56 5.42
N GLN A 45 4.16 6.64 5.43
CA GLN A 45 5.33 6.67 4.58
C GLN A 45 5.33 5.44 3.68
N SER A 46 5.81 5.62 2.46
CA SER A 46 6.00 4.56 1.47
C SER A 46 7.42 4.61 0.91
N ALA A 47 7.84 3.51 0.31
CA ALA A 47 9.10 3.41 -0.42
C ALA A 47 8.87 2.59 -1.69
N LEU A 48 9.63 2.89 -2.74
CA LEU A 48 9.60 2.15 -3.99
C LEU A 48 11.03 1.96 -4.48
N PHE A 49 11.35 0.72 -4.84
CA PHE A 49 12.60 0.36 -5.49
C PHE A 49 12.28 -0.55 -6.67
N SER A 50 12.87 -0.27 -7.83
CA SER A 50 12.67 -1.05 -9.03
C SER A 50 14.00 -1.23 -9.76
N VAL A 51 14.22 -2.45 -10.24
CA VAL A 51 15.41 -2.85 -11.01
C VAL A 51 14.99 -3.56 -12.28
N ASP A 52 15.77 -3.38 -13.35
CA ASP A 52 15.67 -4.22 -14.55
C ASP A 52 16.39 -5.55 -14.28
N PRO A 53 15.71 -6.70 -14.30
CA PRO A 53 16.34 -8.00 -14.02
C PRO A 53 17.32 -8.47 -15.11
N LYS A 54 17.31 -7.85 -16.31
CA LYS A 54 18.23 -8.22 -17.40
C LYS A 54 19.54 -7.43 -17.34
N THR A 55 19.46 -6.14 -17.03
CA THR A 55 20.63 -5.25 -16.99
C THR A 55 21.14 -4.96 -15.58
N ASN A 56 20.33 -5.26 -14.56
CA ASN A 56 20.53 -4.89 -13.15
C ASN A 56 20.51 -3.37 -12.89
N ASP A 57 20.00 -2.57 -13.83
CA ASP A 57 19.91 -1.13 -13.65
C ASP A 57 18.79 -0.75 -12.68
N ILE A 58 19.02 0.30 -11.88
CA ILE A 58 18.01 0.87 -10.99
C ILE A 58 17.11 1.79 -11.82
N VAL A 59 15.85 1.37 -12.00
CA VAL A 59 14.84 2.11 -12.77
C VAL A 59 14.12 3.14 -11.91
N ALA A 60 13.90 2.83 -10.63
CA ALA A 60 13.25 3.74 -9.70
C ALA A 60 13.79 3.58 -8.27
N PHE A 61 13.96 4.71 -7.58
CA PHE A 61 14.46 4.76 -6.21
C PHE A 61 13.77 5.88 -5.42
N VAL A 62 12.80 5.53 -4.56
CA VAL A 62 11.97 6.47 -3.79
C VAL A 62 11.98 6.08 -2.31
N GLY A 63 12.61 6.89 -1.46
CA GLY A 63 12.84 6.60 -0.04
C GLY A 63 11.77 7.09 0.95
N GLY A 64 10.77 7.83 0.51
CA GLY A 64 9.75 8.44 1.36
C GLY A 64 8.73 9.25 0.56
N THR A 65 7.68 9.72 1.22
CA THR A 65 6.61 10.51 0.57
C THR A 65 7.02 11.95 0.31
N ASP A 66 7.80 12.55 1.21
CA ASP A 66 8.27 13.93 1.11
C ASP A 66 9.65 14.08 1.78
N PHE A 67 10.67 14.43 0.98
CA PHE A 67 12.05 14.61 1.45
C PHE A 67 12.20 15.80 2.40
N GLY A 68 11.41 16.87 2.20
CA GLY A 68 11.44 18.06 3.06
C GLY A 68 10.94 17.76 4.47
N LYS A 69 9.99 16.82 4.60
CA LYS A 69 9.48 16.35 5.89
C LYS A 69 10.33 15.24 6.50
N SER A 70 10.89 14.34 5.68
CA SER A 70 11.68 13.18 6.16
C SER A 70 12.79 12.83 5.19
N GLN A 71 14.05 13.00 5.61
CA GLN A 71 15.24 12.63 4.84
C GLN A 71 15.67 11.17 5.03
N PHE A 72 14.92 10.41 5.84
CA PHE A 72 15.21 9.01 6.11
C PHE A 72 14.87 8.14 4.89
N ASN A 73 15.85 7.41 4.38
CA ASN A 73 15.72 6.61 3.17
C ASN A 73 15.21 5.21 3.49
N ARG A 74 13.92 4.97 3.30
CA ARG A 74 13.28 3.71 3.65
C ARG A 74 13.60 2.56 2.68
N VAL A 75 14.18 2.83 1.51
CA VAL A 75 14.61 1.75 0.61
C VAL A 75 15.81 1.00 1.19
N THR A 76 16.73 1.70 1.85
CA THR A 76 17.98 1.11 2.35
C THR A 76 18.05 1.00 3.87
N GLN A 77 17.40 1.91 4.60
CA GLN A 77 17.56 2.04 6.05
C GLN A 77 16.38 1.46 6.84
N ALA A 78 15.20 1.30 6.23
CA ALA A 78 14.03 0.80 6.94
C ALA A 78 13.99 -0.72 6.93
N LEU A 79 14.35 -1.34 8.06
CA LEU A 79 14.13 -2.76 8.29
C LEU A 79 12.65 -3.01 8.62
N ARG A 80 11.99 -3.87 7.84
CA ARG A 80 10.60 -4.26 8.04
C ARG A 80 10.44 -5.76 7.80
N GLN A 81 9.56 -6.38 8.57
CA GLN A 81 9.14 -7.75 8.30
C GLN A 81 8.50 -7.81 6.89
N PRO A 82 8.95 -8.70 5.99
CA PRO A 82 8.41 -8.81 4.64
C PRO A 82 6.99 -9.42 4.62
N GLY A 83 6.62 -10.16 5.68
CA GLY A 83 5.34 -10.85 5.76
C GLY A 83 5.23 -11.95 4.70
N SER A 84 4.03 -12.12 4.13
CA SER A 84 3.76 -13.18 3.14
C SER A 84 4.57 -13.05 1.85
N SER A 85 5.17 -11.89 1.56
CA SER A 85 6.08 -11.70 0.42
C SER A 85 7.33 -12.57 0.50
N PHE A 86 7.63 -13.18 1.65
CA PHE A 86 8.74 -14.13 1.81
C PHE A 86 8.42 -15.55 1.29
N LYS A 87 7.14 -15.91 1.12
CA LYS A 87 6.74 -17.27 0.72
C LYS A 87 7.40 -17.79 -0.57
N PRO A 88 7.64 -17.00 -1.63
CA PRO A 88 8.33 -17.49 -2.82
C PRO A 88 9.73 -18.04 -2.54
N LEU A 89 10.48 -17.45 -1.60
CA LEU A 89 11.80 -17.98 -1.18
C LEU A 89 11.65 -19.34 -0.49
N LEU A 90 10.65 -19.48 0.39
CA LEU A 90 10.35 -20.75 1.04
C LEU A 90 9.99 -21.83 0.01
N PHE A 91 9.16 -21.50 -0.98
CA PHE A 91 8.78 -22.45 -2.03
C PHE A 91 9.95 -22.77 -2.98
N ALA A 92 10.82 -21.81 -3.28
CA ALA A 92 12.04 -22.08 -4.05
C ALA A 92 12.92 -23.11 -3.34
N ALA A 93 13.15 -22.97 -2.03
CA ALA A 93 13.89 -23.96 -1.24
C ALA A 93 13.19 -25.34 -1.24
N ALA A 94 11.86 -25.39 -1.21
CA ALA A 94 11.14 -26.66 -1.30
C ALA A 94 11.38 -27.34 -2.66
N LEU A 95 11.32 -26.59 -3.77
CA LEU A 95 11.59 -27.10 -5.12
C LEU A 95 13.02 -27.63 -5.26
N GLU A 96 14.01 -26.97 -4.64
CA GLU A 96 15.39 -27.47 -4.56
C GLU A 96 15.50 -28.79 -3.78
N ASN A 97 14.59 -29.02 -2.82
CA ASN A 97 14.52 -30.24 -2.01
C ASN A 97 13.58 -31.31 -2.59
N ASN A 98 13.47 -31.40 -3.92
CA ASN A 98 12.64 -32.38 -4.64
C ASN A 98 11.12 -32.28 -4.41
N TYR A 99 10.61 -31.19 -3.83
CA TYR A 99 9.18 -30.92 -3.86
C TYR A 99 8.76 -30.51 -5.28
N THR A 100 7.51 -30.78 -5.62
CA THR A 100 6.91 -30.46 -6.91
C THR A 100 5.65 -29.63 -6.71
N ALA A 101 5.12 -29.04 -7.78
CA ALA A 101 3.82 -28.36 -7.72
C ALA A 101 2.67 -29.28 -7.30
N SER A 102 2.84 -30.60 -7.46
CA SER A 102 1.89 -31.64 -7.03
C SER A 102 2.10 -32.16 -5.61
N SER A 103 3.14 -31.70 -4.91
CA SER A 103 3.41 -32.15 -3.54
C SER A 103 2.28 -31.73 -2.60
N ILE A 104 1.75 -32.69 -1.85
CA ILE A 104 0.68 -32.45 -0.87
C ILE A 104 1.32 -31.91 0.41
N ILE A 105 0.86 -30.74 0.84
CA ILE A 105 1.27 -30.08 2.08
C ILE A 105 0.08 -30.09 3.03
N ILE A 106 0.31 -30.48 4.28
CA ILE A 106 -0.73 -30.51 5.31
C ILE A 106 -0.95 -29.09 5.83
N ASP A 107 -2.14 -28.54 5.61
CA ASP A 107 -2.60 -27.27 6.19
C ASP A 107 -3.54 -27.55 7.37
N SER A 108 -2.98 -28.13 8.43
CA SER A 108 -3.71 -28.42 9.66
C SER A 108 -3.19 -27.58 10.82
N MET A 109 -4.05 -27.31 11.79
CA MET A 109 -3.66 -26.60 13.01
C MET A 109 -2.51 -27.33 13.72
N LEU A 110 -1.41 -26.61 13.96
CA LEU A 110 -0.30 -27.10 14.77
C LEU A 110 -0.61 -26.82 16.24
N ILE A 111 -0.83 -27.88 17.01
CA ILE A 111 -0.90 -27.83 18.48
C ILE A 111 0.35 -28.53 19.03
N ASN A 112 1.24 -27.78 19.66
CA ASN A 112 2.31 -28.34 20.47
C ASN A 112 1.80 -28.51 21.90
N VAL A 113 1.39 -29.72 22.28
CA VAL A 113 1.17 -30.05 23.69
C VAL A 113 2.51 -30.40 24.31
N PHE A 114 3.11 -29.48 25.04
CA PHE A 114 4.23 -29.78 25.92
C PHE A 114 3.71 -30.57 27.13
N PHE A 115 3.85 -31.89 27.09
CA PHE A 115 3.81 -32.71 28.30
C PHE A 115 5.17 -32.60 28.98
N GLY A 116 5.32 -31.61 29.86
CA GLY A 116 6.43 -31.60 30.80
C GLY A 116 6.22 -32.67 31.86
N SER A 117 7.10 -33.67 31.91
CA SER A 117 7.23 -34.53 33.08
C SER A 117 8.05 -33.77 34.13
N PHE A 118 7.38 -33.37 35.22
CA PHE A 118 8.01 -32.96 36.47
C PHE A 118 8.39 -34.20 37.29
#